data_AF-A0AAP0EJ05-F1
#
_entry.id   AF-A0AAP0EJ05-F1
#
_cell.length_a   1.000
_cell.length_b   1.000
_cell.length_c   1.000
_cell.angle_alpha   90.00
_cell.angle_beta   90.00
_cell.angle_gamma   90.00
#
_symmetry.space_group_name_H-M   'P 1'
#
loop_
_entity.id
_entity.type
_entity.pdbx_description
1 polymer ?
#
loop_
_entity_poly.entity_id
_entity_poly.type
_entity_poly.pdbx_seq_one_letter_code
_entity_poly.pdbx_strand_id
1 'polypeptide(L)'
;MHKLRKNRVQPVYVTDEAWSRYLEYRESEDFLARSRQATANRNTEVEGPGTGPSKHGGGSVSFATTHERLTDSSETSPTVNELYLHLHTANHDGMTFLDTRSERFYERLRETPPRATGYTDQSVDDEAVYLNVAGEDPKGRVYGLRSLGRKKRKYADSGASTSQMPDVVPRSEFDVVAEQLRKVMEFMHQHLGMSMDGVGLSQQEQPPPPPPPPPPHDQQQPPQMDPVDPPQQGDNVERDTQSWITRDQQLGDT
;
A
#
# COMPACT_ATOMS: atom_id res chain seq x y z
N MET A 1 12.55 -4.43 -13.46
CA MET A 1 11.95 -5.28 -14.52
C MET A 1 11.74 -4.59 -15.89
N HIS A 2 11.45 -3.29 -15.98
CA HIS A 2 11.18 -2.64 -17.28
C HIS A 2 12.34 -2.77 -18.32
N LYS A 3 13.60 -2.64 -17.87
CA LYS A 3 14.78 -2.74 -18.75
C LYS A 3 14.98 -4.15 -19.37
N LEU A 4 14.60 -5.20 -18.63
CA LEU A 4 14.66 -6.60 -19.08
C LEU A 4 13.70 -6.89 -20.24
N ARG A 5 12.53 -6.24 -20.22
CA ARG A 5 11.47 -6.43 -21.21
C ARG A 5 11.76 -5.76 -22.55
N LYS A 6 12.48 -4.63 -22.54
CA LYS A 6 12.65 -3.79 -23.74
C LYS A 6 13.91 -4.14 -24.53
N ASN A 7 15.01 -4.44 -23.84
CA ASN A 7 16.32 -4.61 -24.49
C ASN A 7 16.82 -6.07 -24.51
N ARG A 8 16.04 -7.03 -23.97
CA ARG A 8 16.42 -8.45 -23.84
C ARG A 8 17.84 -8.66 -23.28
N VAL A 9 18.28 -7.78 -22.39
CA VAL A 9 19.60 -7.87 -21.75
C VAL A 9 19.52 -8.85 -20.60
N GLN A 10 20.40 -9.86 -20.61
CA GLN A 10 20.55 -10.80 -19.52
C GLN A 10 21.07 -10.09 -18.26
N PRO A 11 20.43 -10.28 -17.08
CA PRO A 11 21.00 -9.80 -15.82
C PRO A 11 22.27 -10.56 -15.43
N VAL A 12 23.23 -9.85 -14.84
CA VAL A 12 24.51 -10.43 -14.34
C VAL A 12 24.31 -11.59 -13.36
N TYR A 13 23.21 -11.58 -12.60
CA TYR A 13 22.89 -12.60 -11.60
C TYR A 13 22.10 -13.81 -12.15
N VAL A 14 21.80 -13.86 -13.45
CA VAL A 14 21.07 -14.96 -14.10
C VAL A 14 22.03 -15.75 -14.96
N THR A 15 22.05 -17.08 -14.79
CA THR A 15 22.88 -17.96 -15.60
C THR A 15 22.40 -18.00 -17.06
N ASP A 16 23.32 -18.26 -18.00
CA ASP A 16 23.01 -18.33 -19.44
C ASP A 16 21.93 -19.37 -19.76
N GLU A 17 21.98 -20.51 -19.05
CA GLU A 17 21.01 -21.60 -19.19
C GLU A 17 19.60 -21.17 -18.74
N ALA A 18 19.48 -20.50 -17.59
CA ALA A 18 18.19 -20.01 -17.10
C ALA A 18 17.64 -18.88 -17.98
N TRP A 19 18.52 -18.02 -18.50
CA TRP A 19 18.15 -16.96 -19.42
C TRP A 19 17.63 -17.52 -20.75
N SER A 20 18.32 -18.52 -21.31
CA SER A 20 17.92 -19.17 -22.56
C SER A 20 16.54 -19.82 -22.45
N ARG A 21 16.30 -20.59 -21.38
CA ARG A 21 14.97 -21.19 -21.10
C ARG A 21 13.88 -20.14 -20.92
N TYR A 22 14.19 -19.01 -20.29
CA TYR A 22 13.23 -17.91 -20.16
C TYR A 22 12.86 -17.32 -21.53
N LEU A 23 13.83 -17.11 -22.42
CA LEU A 23 13.57 -16.60 -23.77
C LEU A 23 12.73 -17.58 -24.59
N GLU A 24 13.07 -18.86 -24.57
CA GLU A 24 12.28 -19.94 -25.22
C GLU A 24 10.84 -19.97 -24.70
N TYR A 25 10.65 -19.96 -23.38
CA TYR A 25 9.31 -19.90 -22.78
C TYR A 25 8.53 -18.67 -23.23
N ARG A 26 9.19 -17.51 -23.30
CA ARG A 26 8.56 -16.24 -23.68
C ARG A 26 8.19 -16.17 -25.16
N GLU A 27 8.81 -17.00 -25.98
CA GLU A 27 8.53 -17.16 -27.41
C GLU A 27 7.60 -18.34 -27.71
N SER A 28 7.31 -19.19 -26.72
CA SER A 28 6.33 -20.25 -26.84
C SER A 28 4.95 -19.73 -27.26
N GLU A 29 4.26 -20.50 -28.09
CA GLU A 29 2.91 -20.17 -28.54
C GLU A 29 1.94 -20.01 -27.36
N ASP A 30 2.08 -20.82 -26.31
CA ASP A 30 1.27 -20.73 -25.10
C ASP A 30 1.42 -19.37 -24.41
N PHE A 31 2.65 -18.88 -24.26
CA PHE A 31 2.90 -17.57 -23.66
C PHE A 31 2.34 -16.45 -24.53
N LEU A 32 2.57 -16.51 -25.84
CA LEU A 32 2.08 -15.50 -26.78
C LEU A 32 0.54 -15.48 -26.83
N ALA A 33 -0.11 -16.65 -26.85
CA ALA A 33 -1.56 -16.78 -26.80
C ALA A 33 -2.13 -16.17 -25.51
N ARG A 34 -1.56 -16.52 -24.34
CA ARG A 34 -1.97 -15.93 -23.06
C ARG A 34 -1.74 -14.42 -23.02
N SER A 35 -0.65 -13.93 -23.58
CA SER A 35 -0.32 -12.51 -23.66
C SER A 35 -1.30 -11.74 -24.56
N ARG A 36 -1.64 -12.30 -25.74
CA ARG A 36 -2.66 -11.77 -26.65
C ARG A 36 -4.02 -11.73 -25.97
N GLN A 37 -4.44 -12.83 -25.35
CA GLN A 37 -5.71 -12.90 -24.60
C GLN A 37 -5.74 -11.90 -23.45
N ALA A 38 -4.67 -11.79 -22.66
CA ALA A 38 -4.59 -10.81 -21.57
C ALA A 38 -4.67 -9.37 -22.09
N THR A 39 -4.12 -9.09 -23.28
CA THR A 39 -4.23 -7.79 -23.94
C THR A 39 -5.66 -7.53 -24.41
N ALA A 40 -6.29 -8.49 -25.06
CA ALA A 40 -7.69 -8.40 -25.47
C ALA A 40 -8.63 -8.19 -24.26
N ASN A 41 -8.44 -8.94 -23.17
CA ASN A 41 -9.21 -8.81 -21.94
C ASN A 41 -9.05 -7.43 -21.30
N ARG A 42 -7.83 -6.86 -21.29
CA ARG A 42 -7.58 -5.51 -20.78
C ARG A 42 -8.24 -4.43 -21.64
N ASN A 43 -8.33 -4.65 -22.95
CA ASN A 43 -8.87 -3.70 -23.91
C ASN A 43 -10.36 -3.95 -24.24
N THR A 44 -11.02 -4.84 -23.50
CA THR A 44 -12.42 -5.16 -23.75
C THR A 44 -13.29 -3.93 -23.47
N GLU A 45 -14.19 -3.64 -24.41
CA GLU A 45 -15.18 -2.57 -24.31
C GLU A 45 -16.44 -3.11 -23.63
N VAL A 46 -16.70 -2.67 -22.40
CA VAL A 46 -17.74 -3.28 -21.54
C VAL A 46 -19.15 -2.81 -21.90
N GLU A 47 -19.28 -1.58 -22.36
CA GLU A 47 -20.54 -0.87 -22.63
C GLU A 47 -20.58 -0.34 -24.08
N GLY A 48 -19.87 -0.98 -25.02
CA GLY A 48 -19.81 -0.63 -26.45
C GLY A 48 -18.62 0.25 -26.85
N PRO A 49 -18.57 0.74 -28.10
CA PRO A 49 -17.40 1.44 -28.65
C PRO A 49 -16.88 2.57 -27.76
N GLY A 50 -15.57 2.58 -27.50
CA GLY A 50 -14.91 3.60 -26.67
C GLY A 50 -14.98 3.34 -25.16
N THR A 51 -15.70 2.31 -24.71
CA THR A 51 -15.85 1.98 -23.27
C THR A 51 -14.82 0.95 -22.78
N GLY A 52 -13.62 1.04 -23.34
CA GLY A 52 -12.48 0.23 -22.96
C GLY A 52 -12.04 0.45 -21.49
N PRO A 53 -10.80 0.09 -21.14
CA PRO A 53 -10.31 0.26 -19.78
C PRO A 53 -10.45 1.73 -19.34
N SER A 54 -11.17 1.94 -18.23
CA SER A 54 -11.47 3.28 -17.71
C SER A 54 -10.19 4.03 -17.37
N LYS A 55 -10.13 5.29 -17.78
CA LYS A 55 -9.05 6.22 -17.55
C LYS A 55 -9.45 7.17 -16.42
N HIS A 56 -8.48 7.51 -15.59
CA HIS A 56 -8.68 8.48 -14.50
C HIS A 56 -7.43 9.36 -14.35
N GLY A 57 -7.63 10.63 -13.98
CA GLY A 57 -6.59 11.63 -13.80
C GLY A 57 -5.81 11.53 -12.49
N GLY A 58 -6.29 10.74 -11.52
CA GLY A 58 -5.67 10.66 -10.18
C GLY A 58 -4.30 9.98 -10.08
N GLY A 59 -3.76 9.43 -11.19
CA GLY A 59 -2.47 8.74 -11.17
C GLY A 59 -2.39 7.60 -10.15
N SER A 60 -1.29 7.53 -9.39
CA SER A 60 -1.11 6.53 -8.32
C SER A 60 -1.78 6.89 -6.99
N VAL A 61 -2.47 8.03 -6.92
CA VAL A 61 -3.16 8.49 -5.70
C VAL A 61 -4.46 7.70 -5.53
N SER A 62 -4.75 7.30 -4.30
CA SER A 62 -5.99 6.59 -3.99
C SER A 62 -7.19 7.54 -4.01
N PHE A 63 -8.38 7.01 -4.32
CA PHE A 63 -9.62 7.80 -4.28
C PHE A 63 -9.90 8.40 -2.91
N ALA A 64 -9.61 7.66 -1.83
CA ALA A 64 -9.77 8.16 -0.46
C ALA A 64 -8.83 9.33 -0.18
N THR A 65 -7.57 9.23 -0.60
CA THR A 65 -6.59 10.32 -0.47
C THR A 65 -6.98 11.55 -1.30
N THR A 66 -7.52 11.35 -2.51
CA THR A 66 -8.04 12.47 -3.31
C THR A 66 -9.25 13.11 -2.62
N HIS A 67 -10.15 12.32 -2.03
CA HIS A 67 -11.30 12.83 -1.26
C HIS A 67 -10.86 13.66 -0.04
N GLU A 68 -9.90 13.16 0.74
CA GLU A 68 -9.29 13.89 1.86
C GLU A 68 -8.68 15.22 1.40
N ARG A 69 -7.87 15.20 0.33
CA ARG A 69 -7.26 16.43 -0.21
C ARG A 69 -8.27 17.46 -0.67
N LEU A 70 -9.35 17.00 -1.32
CA LEU A 70 -10.43 17.88 -1.76
C LEU A 70 -11.19 18.46 -0.56
N THR A 71 -11.39 17.66 0.49
CA THR A 71 -11.96 18.11 1.77
C THR A 71 -11.08 19.16 2.42
N ASP A 72 -9.76 18.97 2.44
CA ASP A 72 -8.82 19.94 3.05
C ASP A 72 -8.75 21.26 2.25
N SER A 73 -8.98 21.21 0.93
CA SER A 73 -8.93 22.37 0.04
C SER A 73 -10.24 23.16 -0.06
N SER A 74 -11.34 22.58 0.40
CA SER A 74 -12.70 23.12 0.30
C SER A 74 -13.25 23.36 1.71
N GLU A 75 -14.18 24.30 1.86
CA GLU A 75 -14.89 24.47 3.14
C GLU A 75 -15.89 23.33 3.42
N THR A 76 -16.24 22.58 2.37
CA THR A 76 -17.22 21.49 2.41
C THR A 76 -16.61 20.19 1.91
N SER A 77 -16.92 19.08 2.58
CA SER A 77 -16.56 17.74 2.11
C SER A 77 -17.15 17.51 0.70
N PRO A 78 -16.34 17.11 -0.29
CA PRO A 78 -16.82 16.91 -1.64
C PRO A 78 -17.81 15.74 -1.68
N THR A 79 -18.83 15.91 -2.50
CA THR A 79 -19.79 14.88 -2.88
C THR A 79 -19.12 13.77 -3.69
N VAL A 80 -19.77 12.61 -3.80
CA VAL A 80 -19.29 11.52 -4.65
C VAL A 80 -19.20 11.96 -6.12
N ASN A 81 -20.11 12.83 -6.55
CA ASN A 81 -20.17 13.33 -7.92
C ASN A 81 -19.02 14.29 -8.23
N GLU A 82 -18.70 15.20 -7.31
CA GLU A 82 -17.53 16.09 -7.43
C GLU A 82 -16.23 15.31 -7.44
N LEU A 83 -16.08 14.31 -6.55
CA LEU A 83 -14.93 13.43 -6.56
C LEU A 83 -14.81 12.66 -7.89
N TYR A 84 -15.93 12.18 -8.42
CA TYR A 84 -15.99 11.48 -9.69
C TYR A 84 -15.54 12.37 -10.85
N LEU A 85 -16.12 13.57 -10.97
CA LEU A 85 -15.74 14.56 -11.98
C LEU A 85 -14.27 14.93 -11.88
N HIS A 86 -13.78 15.19 -10.67
CA HIS A 86 -12.37 15.50 -10.44
C HIS A 86 -11.46 14.39 -10.98
N LEU A 87 -11.84 13.12 -10.84
CA LEU A 87 -10.99 12.00 -11.25
C LEU A 87 -11.18 11.56 -12.70
N HIS A 88 -12.30 11.90 -13.33
CA HIS A 88 -12.62 11.43 -14.68
C HIS A 88 -12.69 12.54 -15.75
N THR A 89 -12.35 13.77 -15.39
CA THR A 89 -12.24 14.89 -16.34
C THR A 89 -10.82 15.40 -16.51
N ALA A 90 -10.51 15.96 -17.68
CA ALA A 90 -9.22 16.51 -18.00
C ALA A 90 -8.95 17.76 -17.15
N ASN A 91 -7.75 17.84 -16.55
CA ASN A 91 -7.35 18.95 -15.69
C ASN A 91 -8.36 19.30 -14.58
N HIS A 92 -9.21 18.34 -14.19
CA HIS A 92 -10.26 18.55 -13.20
C HIS A 92 -11.29 19.64 -13.60
N ASP A 93 -11.51 19.85 -14.90
CA ASP A 93 -12.39 20.89 -15.44
C ASP A 93 -13.89 20.61 -15.23
N GLY A 94 -14.25 19.38 -14.85
CA GLY A 94 -15.64 18.95 -14.65
C GLY A 94 -16.45 18.79 -15.94
N MET A 95 -15.82 18.94 -17.11
CA MET A 95 -16.50 18.98 -18.41
C MET A 95 -15.93 17.99 -19.43
N THR A 96 -14.61 17.89 -19.55
CA THR A 96 -13.96 17.13 -20.61
C THR A 96 -13.61 15.73 -20.11
N PHE A 97 -14.44 14.73 -20.39
CA PHE A 97 -14.21 13.36 -19.92
C PHE A 97 -12.97 12.70 -20.54
N LEU A 98 -12.25 11.91 -19.72
CA LEU A 98 -11.05 11.19 -20.14
C LEU A 98 -11.36 9.95 -20.98
N ASP A 99 -12.55 9.39 -20.84
CA ASP A 99 -13.03 8.23 -21.61
C ASP A 99 -14.55 8.21 -21.76
N THR A 100 -15.04 7.55 -22.82
CA THR A 100 -16.46 7.47 -23.16
C THR A 100 -17.29 6.73 -22.11
N ARG A 101 -16.69 5.79 -21.36
CA ARG A 101 -17.43 5.08 -20.30
C ARG A 101 -17.75 6.03 -19.16
N SER A 102 -16.79 6.89 -18.80
CA SER A 102 -16.97 7.86 -17.73
C SER A 102 -18.02 8.93 -18.05
N GLU A 103 -18.04 9.40 -19.30
CA GLU A 103 -19.05 10.33 -19.81
C GLU A 103 -20.45 9.72 -19.73
N ARG A 104 -20.66 8.53 -20.33
CA ARG A 104 -21.96 7.84 -20.30
C ARG A 104 -22.43 7.52 -18.89
N PHE A 105 -21.53 7.17 -17.99
CA PHE A 105 -21.88 6.94 -16.60
C PHE A 105 -22.40 8.23 -15.94
N TYR A 106 -21.72 9.35 -16.17
CA TYR A 106 -22.12 10.64 -15.64
C TYR A 106 -23.44 11.15 -16.25
N GLU A 107 -23.68 10.90 -17.54
CA GLU A 107 -24.98 11.18 -18.17
C GLU A 107 -26.12 10.41 -17.49
N ARG A 108 -25.97 9.09 -17.29
CA ARG A 108 -26.97 8.28 -16.57
C ARG A 108 -27.19 8.79 -15.14
N LEU A 109 -26.13 9.26 -14.50
CA LEU A 109 -26.20 9.82 -13.15
C LEU A 109 -27.03 11.11 -13.12
N ARG A 110 -26.84 12.01 -14.10
CA ARG A 110 -27.59 13.25 -14.24
C ARG A 110 -29.05 13.05 -14.63
N GLU A 111 -29.33 12.02 -15.44
CA GLU A 111 -30.68 11.69 -15.88
C GLU A 111 -31.50 10.98 -14.80
N THR A 112 -30.84 10.36 -13.81
CA THR A 112 -31.51 9.68 -12.71
C THR A 112 -32.03 10.72 -11.72
N PRO A 113 -33.36 10.92 -11.60
CA PRO A 113 -33.88 11.89 -10.65
C PRO A 113 -33.53 11.43 -9.22
N PRO A 114 -33.25 12.37 -8.31
CA PRO A 114 -33.07 12.02 -6.92
C PRO A 114 -34.36 11.39 -6.41
N ARG A 115 -34.26 10.19 -5.85
CA ARG A 115 -35.42 9.55 -5.23
C ARG A 115 -35.72 10.32 -3.96
N ALA A 116 -36.94 10.83 -3.80
CA ALA A 116 -37.37 11.43 -2.55
C ALA A 116 -37.21 10.39 -1.43
N THR A 117 -36.20 10.59 -0.58
CA THR A 117 -36.10 9.85 0.67
C THR A 117 -37.24 10.33 1.56
N GLY A 118 -38.07 9.43 2.06
CA GLY A 118 -39.25 9.76 2.88
C GLY A 118 -38.92 10.37 4.26
N TYR A 119 -37.68 10.84 4.46
CA TYR A 119 -37.23 11.53 5.65
C TYR A 119 -37.11 13.02 5.35
N THR A 120 -37.63 13.80 6.28
CA THR A 120 -37.86 15.24 6.22
C THR A 120 -36.64 16.06 5.81
N ASP A 121 -36.91 17.12 5.04
CA ASP A 121 -36.00 18.10 4.45
C ASP A 121 -35.30 17.64 3.15
N GLN A 122 -35.31 18.53 2.16
CA GLN A 122 -35.05 18.25 0.74
C GLN A 122 -33.55 18.06 0.44
N SER A 123 -32.83 17.26 1.23
CA SER A 123 -31.46 16.86 0.88
C SER A 123 -31.51 15.67 -0.08
N VAL A 124 -30.98 15.86 -1.28
CA VAL A 124 -30.74 14.76 -2.22
C VAL A 124 -29.62 13.88 -1.65
N ASP A 125 -29.89 12.59 -1.47
CA ASP A 125 -28.85 11.61 -1.17
C ASP A 125 -28.10 11.25 -2.46
N ASP A 126 -27.12 12.11 -2.82
CA ASP A 126 -26.27 11.94 -3.99
C ASP A 126 -25.54 10.59 -3.99
N GLU A 127 -25.18 10.07 -2.82
CA GLU A 127 -24.49 8.79 -2.67
C GLU A 127 -25.43 7.62 -3.01
N ALA A 128 -26.68 7.63 -2.54
CA ALA A 128 -27.66 6.62 -2.90
C ALA A 128 -27.99 6.63 -4.40
N VAL A 129 -28.12 7.81 -5.01
CA VAL A 129 -28.31 7.93 -6.47
C VAL A 129 -27.11 7.34 -7.22
N TYR A 130 -25.89 7.68 -6.78
CA TYR A 130 -24.67 7.15 -7.37
C TYR A 130 -24.59 5.62 -7.29
N LEU A 131 -24.83 5.05 -6.11
CA LEU A 131 -24.79 3.60 -5.90
C LEU A 131 -25.83 2.88 -6.76
N ASN A 132 -27.02 3.45 -6.91
CA ASN A 132 -28.08 2.88 -7.75
C ASN A 132 -27.68 2.88 -9.24
N VAL A 133 -27.07 3.96 -9.74
CA VAL A 133 -26.66 4.08 -11.15
C VAL A 133 -25.42 3.25 -11.46
N ALA A 134 -24.46 3.20 -10.54
CA ALA A 134 -23.24 2.41 -10.70
C ALA A 134 -23.52 0.91 -10.62
N GLY A 135 -24.50 0.52 -9.81
CA GLY A 135 -24.73 -0.87 -9.47
C GLY A 135 -23.49 -1.52 -8.85
N GLU A 136 -23.54 -2.84 -8.75
CA GLU A 136 -22.42 -3.64 -8.27
C GLU A 136 -21.99 -4.65 -9.32
N ASP A 137 -20.67 -4.85 -9.45
CA ASP A 137 -20.16 -6.03 -10.13
C ASP A 137 -20.37 -7.29 -9.26
N PRO A 138 -20.21 -8.52 -9.80
CA PRO A 138 -20.33 -9.75 -9.02
C PRO A 138 -19.33 -9.88 -7.84
N LYS A 139 -18.37 -8.95 -7.72
CA LYS A 139 -17.38 -8.89 -6.64
C LYS A 139 -17.70 -7.75 -5.65
N GLY A 140 -18.90 -7.16 -5.74
CA GLY A 140 -19.37 -6.05 -4.92
C GLY A 140 -18.58 -4.76 -5.13
N ARG A 141 -18.05 -4.52 -6.34
CA ARG A 141 -17.31 -3.29 -6.65
C ARG A 141 -18.26 -2.32 -7.33
N VAL A 142 -18.31 -1.11 -6.79
CA VAL A 142 -19.01 0.02 -7.38
C VAL A 142 -18.10 0.65 -8.43
N TYR A 143 -18.62 0.85 -9.64
CA TYR A 143 -17.89 1.54 -10.71
C TYR A 143 -17.52 2.96 -10.26
N GLY A 144 -16.36 3.46 -10.70
CA GLY A 144 -15.91 4.82 -10.39
C GLY A 144 -15.50 5.09 -8.94
N LEU A 145 -15.81 4.24 -7.95
CA LEU A 145 -15.59 4.57 -6.52
C LEU A 145 -14.40 3.83 -5.87
N ARG A 146 -13.79 2.87 -6.57
CA ARG A 146 -12.59 2.10 -6.17
C ARG A 146 -12.56 1.72 -4.67
N SER A 147 -11.53 2.13 -3.93
CA SER A 147 -11.35 1.81 -2.50
C SER A 147 -12.41 2.47 -1.62
N LEU A 148 -12.98 3.59 -2.04
CA LEU A 148 -14.04 4.30 -1.30
C LEU A 148 -15.37 3.53 -1.35
N GLY A 149 -15.66 2.83 -2.46
CA GLY A 149 -16.89 2.04 -2.60
C GLY A 149 -17.02 0.89 -1.60
N ARG A 150 -15.90 0.41 -1.03
CA ARG A 150 -15.92 -0.56 0.09
C ARG A 150 -16.19 0.10 1.44
N LYS A 151 -15.72 1.34 1.65
CA LYS A 151 -15.92 2.09 2.90
C LYS A 151 -17.37 2.57 3.03
N LYS A 152 -17.95 3.08 1.95
CA LYS A 152 -19.30 3.67 1.95
C LYS A 152 -20.43 2.66 2.21
N ARG A 153 -20.22 1.38 1.88
CA ARG A 153 -21.17 0.30 2.21
C ARG A 153 -21.12 -0.19 3.66
N LYS A 154 -20.00 -0.02 4.38
CA LYS A 154 -19.93 -0.41 5.81
C LYS A 154 -20.87 0.42 6.69
N TYR A 155 -21.27 1.61 6.23
CA TYR A 155 -22.23 2.46 6.91
C TYR A 155 -23.69 2.20 6.51
N ALA A 156 -23.93 1.58 5.34
CA ALA A 156 -25.27 1.29 4.84
C ALA A 156 -25.80 -0.08 5.27
N ASP A 157 -24.92 -1.05 5.52
CA ASP A 157 -25.30 -2.43 5.85
C ASP A 157 -24.52 -2.90 7.08
N SER A 158 -25.05 -2.57 8.27
CA SER A 158 -24.56 -3.12 9.54
C SER A 158 -24.96 -4.59 9.62
N GLY A 159 -24.21 -5.48 8.95
CA GLY A 159 -24.63 -6.89 8.93
C GLY A 159 -23.88 -7.89 8.05
N ALA A 160 -22.59 -7.75 7.73
CA ALA A 160 -21.83 -8.92 7.24
C ALA A 160 -20.32 -8.77 7.41
N SER A 161 -19.74 -9.70 8.16
CA SER A 161 -18.32 -9.79 8.44
C SER A 161 -17.53 -10.30 7.23
N THR A 162 -16.46 -9.59 6.85
CA THR A 162 -15.30 -10.17 6.18
C THR A 162 -14.05 -9.43 6.63
N SER A 163 -13.13 -10.21 7.18
CA SER A 163 -11.83 -9.86 7.72
C SER A 163 -11.02 -8.94 6.81
N GLN A 164 -10.97 -7.65 7.14
CA GLN A 164 -9.82 -6.78 6.87
C GLN A 164 -9.69 -5.77 8.02
N MET A 165 -8.49 -5.65 8.56
CA MET A 165 -8.12 -4.72 9.63
C MET A 165 -8.67 -3.32 9.33
N PRO A 166 -9.41 -2.68 10.26
CA PRO A 166 -9.72 -1.26 10.10
C PRO A 166 -8.42 -0.48 10.22
N ASP A 167 -7.99 0.10 9.12
CA ASP A 167 -7.05 1.21 9.16
C ASP A 167 -7.81 2.39 9.79
N VAL A 168 -7.40 2.72 11.02
CA VAL A 168 -7.87 3.83 11.86
C VAL A 168 -9.39 3.88 12.08
N VAL A 169 -9.81 3.40 13.25
CA VAL A 169 -11.14 3.69 13.82
C VAL A 169 -11.27 5.22 13.97
N PRO A 170 -12.35 5.86 13.48
CA PRO A 170 -12.60 7.27 13.74
C PRO A 170 -12.68 7.48 15.25
N ARG A 171 -11.74 8.28 15.78
CA ARG A 171 -11.56 8.56 17.21
C ARG A 171 -12.84 9.05 17.90
N SER A 172 -13.77 9.61 17.14
CA SER A 172 -15.02 10.21 17.62
C SER A 172 -16.02 9.24 18.26
N GLU A 173 -16.17 8.00 17.76
CA GLU A 173 -17.17 7.07 18.30
C GLU A 173 -16.71 6.46 19.63
N PHE A 174 -15.40 6.18 19.76
CA PHE A 174 -14.81 5.70 21.00
C PHE A 174 -14.85 6.77 22.11
N ASP A 175 -14.64 8.04 21.76
CA ASP A 175 -14.67 9.14 22.72
C ASP A 175 -16.09 9.33 23.31
N VAL A 176 -17.14 9.18 22.50
CA VAL A 176 -18.54 9.26 22.96
C VAL A 176 -18.89 8.10 23.89
N VAL A 177 -18.46 6.88 23.56
CA VAL A 177 -18.71 5.69 24.39
C VAL A 177 -17.90 5.74 25.69
N ALA A 178 -16.64 6.18 25.64
CA ALA A 178 -15.80 6.36 26.81
C ALA A 178 -16.39 7.41 27.77
N GLU A 179 -16.93 8.49 27.23
CA GLU A 179 -17.56 9.55 28.02
C GLU A 179 -18.90 9.11 28.62
N GLN A 180 -19.70 8.33 27.90
CA GLN A 180 -20.89 7.70 28.47
C GLN A 180 -20.55 6.73 29.60
N LEU A 181 -19.51 5.90 29.42
CA LEU A 181 -19.05 4.97 30.46
C LEU A 181 -18.57 5.73 31.71
N ARG A 182 -17.85 6.85 31.53
CA ARG A 182 -17.45 7.74 32.63
C ARG A 182 -18.64 8.25 33.43
N LYS A 183 -19.68 8.72 32.74
CA LYS A 183 -20.91 9.24 33.38
C LYS A 183 -21.67 8.15 34.14
N VAL A 184 -21.72 6.93 33.60
CA VAL A 184 -22.32 5.78 34.29
C VAL A 184 -21.51 5.39 35.53
N MET A 185 -20.17 5.40 35.45
CA MET A 185 -19.31 5.14 36.59
C MET A 185 -19.43 6.20 37.69
N GLU A 186 -19.55 7.47 37.31
CA GLU A 186 -19.75 8.58 38.24
C GLU A 186 -21.12 8.52 38.92
N PHE A 187 -22.16 8.14 38.18
CA PHE A 187 -23.50 7.90 38.72
C PHE A 187 -23.52 6.76 39.74
N MET A 188 -22.85 5.64 39.44
CA MET A 188 -22.74 4.51 40.38
C MET A 188 -22.00 4.90 41.67
N HIS A 189 -20.99 5.77 41.58
CA HIS A 189 -20.24 6.23 42.75
C HIS A 189 -21.08 7.17 43.65
N GLN A 190 -21.87 8.07 43.05
CA GLN A 190 -22.68 9.04 43.80
C GLN A 190 -23.95 8.43 44.41
N HIS A 191 -24.60 7.48 43.75
CA HIS A 191 -25.91 6.96 44.19
C HIS A 191 -25.87 5.58 44.85
N LEU A 192 -24.89 4.73 44.54
CA LEU A 192 -24.84 3.36 45.08
C LEU A 192 -23.71 3.12 46.09
N GLY A 193 -22.86 4.12 46.37
CA GLY A 193 -21.85 4.05 47.43
C GLY A 193 -20.84 2.91 47.28
N MET A 194 -20.62 2.41 46.06
CA MET A 194 -19.68 1.32 45.81
C MET A 194 -18.24 1.87 45.80
N SER A 195 -17.50 1.64 46.89
CA SER A 195 -16.05 1.89 46.96
C SER A 195 -15.29 0.85 46.14
N MET A 196 -14.31 1.32 45.37
CA MET A 196 -13.41 0.52 44.53
C MET A 196 -12.16 0.07 45.31
N ASP A 197 -12.31 -0.50 46.51
CA ASP A 197 -11.18 -1.08 47.26
C ASP A 197 -11.09 -2.61 47.12
N GLY A 198 -11.77 -3.18 46.11
CA GLY A 198 -12.04 -4.62 46.05
C GLY A 198 -11.84 -5.29 44.70
N VAL A 199 -11.10 -4.70 43.76
CA VAL A 199 -10.62 -5.44 42.58
C VAL A 199 -9.17 -5.81 42.82
N GLY A 200 -8.96 -6.98 43.41
CA GLY A 200 -7.66 -7.58 43.65
C GLY A 200 -6.93 -7.84 42.33
N LEU A 201 -6.15 -6.85 41.88
CA LEU A 201 -4.95 -7.10 41.11
C LEU A 201 -3.89 -7.60 42.10
N SER A 202 -3.75 -8.92 42.14
CA SER A 202 -2.61 -9.57 42.78
C SER A 202 -1.34 -8.94 42.22
N GLN A 203 -0.51 -8.39 43.11
CA GLN A 203 0.88 -8.16 42.82
C GLN A 203 1.49 -9.51 42.40
N GLN A 204 2.07 -9.59 41.21
CA GLN A 204 3.07 -10.61 40.89
C GLN A 204 4.14 -10.02 39.97
N GLU A 205 5.24 -9.67 40.64
CA GLU A 205 6.62 -9.47 40.21
C GLU A 205 6.96 -8.46 39.11
N GLN A 206 7.43 -7.28 39.55
CA GLN A 206 8.48 -6.59 38.82
C GLN A 206 9.77 -7.42 38.86
N PRO A 207 10.53 -7.55 37.75
CA PRO A 207 11.86 -8.12 37.81
C PRO A 207 12.75 -7.25 38.71
N PRO A 208 13.67 -7.85 39.50
CA PRO A 208 14.50 -7.08 40.43
C PRO A 208 15.36 -6.05 39.67
N PRO A 209 15.65 -4.89 40.29
CA PRO A 209 16.50 -3.89 39.66
C PRO A 209 17.89 -4.48 39.35
N PRO A 210 18.53 -4.05 38.26
CA PRO A 210 19.88 -4.51 37.93
C PRO A 210 20.84 -4.16 39.08
N PRO A 211 21.83 -5.04 39.37
CA PRO A 211 22.81 -4.77 40.42
C PRO A 211 23.63 -3.51 40.10
N PRO A 212 24.09 -2.77 41.12
CA PRO A 212 24.91 -1.58 40.91
C PRO A 212 26.22 -1.93 40.19
N PRO A 213 26.79 -1.00 39.39
CA PRO A 213 28.05 -1.24 38.71
C PRO A 213 29.18 -1.53 39.72
N PRO A 214 30.12 -2.43 39.39
CA PRO A 214 31.25 -2.72 40.26
C PRO A 214 32.12 -1.49 40.49
N PRO A 215 32.80 -1.37 41.65
CA PRO A 215 33.68 -0.25 41.96
C PRO A 215 34.83 -0.15 40.93
N PRO A 216 35.39 1.05 40.73
CA PRO A 216 36.49 1.24 39.80
C PRO A 216 37.68 0.39 40.25
N HIS A 217 38.10 -0.57 39.41
CA HIS A 217 39.38 -1.23 39.60
C HIS A 217 40.49 -0.20 39.38
N ASP A 218 41.35 -0.10 40.38
CA ASP A 218 42.63 0.57 40.33
C ASP A 218 43.36 0.25 39.03
N GLN A 219 44.03 1.27 38.50
CA GLN A 219 44.92 1.23 37.37
C GLN A 219 45.87 0.02 37.46
N GLN A 220 45.60 -1.02 36.68
CA GLN A 220 46.69 -1.89 36.22
C GLN A 220 47.27 -1.25 34.98
N GLN A 221 48.48 -0.73 35.18
CA GLN A 221 49.37 -0.19 34.17
C GLN A 221 49.50 -1.15 32.98
N PRO A 222 49.62 -0.64 31.74
CA PRO A 222 49.97 -1.48 30.61
C PRO A 222 51.32 -2.17 30.89
N PRO A 223 51.49 -3.44 30.49
CA PRO A 223 52.78 -4.10 30.63
C PRO A 223 53.85 -3.30 29.90
N GLN A 224 54.92 -2.97 30.62
CA GLN A 224 56.07 -2.29 30.07
C GLN A 224 56.72 -3.19 29.01
N MET A 225 56.96 -2.60 27.84
CA MET A 225 57.84 -3.15 26.82
C MET A 225 59.26 -2.97 27.31
N ASP A 226 59.91 -4.07 27.69
CA ASP A 226 61.37 -4.09 27.83
C ASP A 226 62.03 -4.62 26.55
N PRO A 227 63.22 -4.08 26.22
CA PRO A 227 63.78 -4.15 24.88
C PRO A 227 64.49 -5.48 24.65
N VAL A 228 64.31 -6.08 23.47
CA VAL A 228 65.19 -7.15 23.00
C VAL A 228 65.89 -6.68 21.74
N ASP A 229 67.21 -6.62 21.85
CA ASP A 229 68.20 -6.23 20.85
C ASP A 229 68.19 -7.11 19.58
N PRO A 230 68.73 -6.60 18.45
CA PRO A 230 68.84 -7.30 17.17
C PRO A 230 70.13 -8.15 17.10
N PRO A 231 70.53 -8.67 15.92
CA PRO A 231 69.96 -9.73 15.08
C PRO A 231 70.88 -10.98 15.09
N GLN A 232 70.43 -12.12 14.53
CA GLN A 232 71.38 -13.10 13.98
C GLN A 232 70.96 -13.61 12.60
N GLN A 233 71.91 -13.50 11.67
CA GLN A 233 71.94 -14.05 10.33
C GLN A 233 72.28 -15.54 10.33
N GLY A 234 71.87 -16.23 9.26
CA GLY A 234 72.25 -17.62 8.92
C GLY A 234 71.01 -18.53 8.96
N ASP A 235 70.68 -19.35 7.97
CA ASP A 235 71.39 -19.76 6.76
C ASP A 235 70.39 -20.22 5.69
N ASN A 236 70.86 -20.16 4.46
CA ASN A 236 70.33 -20.78 3.24
C ASN A 236 69.65 -22.13 3.46
N VAL A 237 68.50 -22.34 2.80
CA VAL A 237 68.33 -23.52 1.92
C VAL A 237 67.56 -23.10 0.68
N GLU A 238 68.26 -23.15 -0.45
CA GLU A 238 67.76 -23.14 -1.81
C GLU A 238 66.64 -24.16 -2.04
N ARG A 239 65.66 -23.75 -2.85
CA ARG A 239 65.02 -24.51 -3.93
C ARG A 239 63.95 -23.60 -4.52
N ASP A 240 63.70 -23.51 -5.81
CA ASP A 240 64.47 -23.79 -7.01
C ASP A 240 63.59 -23.17 -8.12
N THR A 241 64.23 -22.55 -9.12
CA THR A 241 63.78 -22.46 -10.53
C THR A 241 62.36 -21.98 -10.84
N GLN A 242 62.19 -20.77 -11.40
CA GLN A 242 62.08 -20.52 -12.86
C GLN A 242 60.79 -21.12 -13.49
N SER A 243 59.98 -20.46 -14.33
CA SER A 243 60.09 -19.19 -15.04
C SER A 243 59.00 -19.09 -16.14
N TRP A 244 58.72 -17.85 -16.59
CA TRP A 244 58.10 -17.40 -17.87
C TRP A 244 56.60 -17.68 -18.11
N ILE A 245 55.69 -16.70 -18.23
CA ILE A 245 55.53 -15.55 -19.15
C ILE A 245 55.00 -15.93 -20.55
N THR A 246 53.73 -15.57 -20.78
CA THR A 246 53.09 -14.89 -21.93
C THR A 246 53.40 -15.30 -23.38
N ARG A 247 52.32 -15.66 -24.12
CA ARG A 247 51.98 -15.35 -25.54
C ARG A 247 50.62 -16.03 -25.85
N ASP A 248 49.70 -15.57 -26.69
CA ASP A 248 49.74 -14.66 -27.83
C ASP A 248 48.33 -14.07 -28.07
N GLN A 249 48.31 -12.92 -28.75
CA GLN A 249 47.13 -12.21 -29.23
C GLN A 249 47.16 -12.19 -30.77
N GLN A 250 45.96 -12.15 -31.38
CA GLN A 250 45.61 -11.71 -32.75
C GLN A 250 45.71 -12.69 -33.93
N LEU A 251 44.61 -12.73 -34.71
CA LEU A 251 44.39 -12.14 -36.06
C LEU A 251 43.00 -12.62 -36.56
N GLY A 252 42.17 -11.91 -37.33
CA GLY A 252 42.25 -10.61 -38.01
C GLY A 252 40.97 -10.40 -38.85
N ASP A 253 40.67 -9.14 -39.18
CA ASP A 253 39.65 -8.69 -40.15
C ASP A 253 40.04 -9.01 -41.60
N THR A 254 39.04 -9.31 -42.43
CA THR A 254 38.83 -8.74 -43.79
C THR A 254 37.36 -8.85 -44.17
#